data_AF-U5WTX9-F1
#
_entry.id   AF-U5WTX9-F1
#
_cell.length_a   1.000
_cell.length_b   1.000
_cell.length_c   1.000
_cell.angle_alpha   90.00
_cell.angle_beta   90.00
_cell.angle_gamma   90.00
#
_symmetry.space_group_name_H-M   'P 1'
#
loop_
_entity.id
_entity.type
_entity.pdbx_description
1 polymer ?
#
loop_
_entity_poly.entity_id
_entity_poly.type
_entity_poly.pdbx_seq_one_letter_code
_entity_poly.pdbx_strand_id
1 'polypeptide(L)'
;MNVSIREAIEMEPASDIDISRAIELYLKHYPGKNDEEFDSHFGSAIAPIARAQVRAILDQAMRVEVDWTGRTLVEGGEVVKSVMRDRHPELSPQAIASIGHYYTYLMR
;
A
#
# COMPACT_ATOMS: atom_id res chain seq x y z
N MET A 1 -27.76 0.04 42.54
CA MET A 1 -26.90 -0.92 41.83
C MET A 1 -27.67 -1.45 40.64
N ASN A 2 -27.33 -1.03 39.44
CA ASN A 2 -27.40 -1.88 38.25
C ASN A 2 -26.49 -1.25 37.22
N VAL A 3 -25.43 -1.99 36.91
CA VAL A 3 -24.28 -1.56 36.13
C VAL A 3 -24.71 -1.32 34.69
N SER A 4 -24.23 -0.20 34.14
CA SER A 4 -24.46 0.32 32.81
C SER A 4 -24.05 -0.72 31.75
N ILE A 5 -24.92 -1.00 30.77
CA ILE A 5 -24.61 -1.80 29.58
C ILE A 5 -23.71 -0.94 28.66
N ARG A 6 -22.49 -0.69 29.13
CA ARG A 6 -21.39 -0.06 28.40
C ARG A 6 -20.17 -0.94 28.57
N GLU A 7 -20.27 -2.22 28.21
CA GLU A 7 -19.16 -3.17 28.31
C GLU A 7 -19.52 -4.45 27.54
N ALA A 8 -19.47 -4.39 26.22
CA ALA A 8 -19.24 -5.55 25.36
C ALA A 8 -18.96 -5.07 23.94
N ILE A 9 -17.83 -5.49 23.39
CA ILE A 9 -17.26 -5.11 22.09
C ILE A 9 -16.44 -3.81 22.16
N GLU A 10 -15.44 -3.79 23.05
CA GLU A 10 -14.11 -3.44 22.57
C GLU A 10 -13.74 -4.50 21.52
N MET A 11 -14.05 -4.22 20.24
CA MET A 11 -13.29 -4.85 19.16
C MET A 11 -11.84 -4.47 19.43
N GLU A 12 -11.02 -5.46 19.75
CA GLU A 12 -9.58 -5.29 19.85
C GLU A 12 -9.09 -4.42 18.69
N PRO A 13 -8.17 -3.46 18.92
CA PRO A 13 -7.64 -2.67 17.82
C PRO A 13 -7.09 -3.68 16.80
N ALA A 14 -7.66 -3.66 15.59
CA ALA A 14 -7.09 -4.40 14.47
C ALA A 14 -5.59 -4.19 14.54
N SER A 15 -4.81 -5.27 14.65
CA SER A 15 -3.35 -5.20 14.59
C SER A 15 -3.01 -4.26 13.44
N ASP A 16 -2.49 -3.07 13.76
CA ASP A 16 -2.33 -2.00 12.78
C ASP A 16 -1.38 -2.55 11.71
N ILE A 17 -1.92 -2.86 10.54
CA ILE A 17 -1.15 -3.53 9.49
C ILE A 17 -0.09 -2.53 9.06
N ASP A 18 1.18 -2.90 9.19
CA ASP A 18 2.26 -2.10 8.62
C ASP A 18 2.15 -2.13 7.09
N ILE A 19 1.41 -1.17 6.56
CA ILE A 19 1.06 -1.08 5.15
C ILE A 19 2.28 -0.74 4.30
N SER A 20 3.25 -0.01 4.86
CA SER A 20 4.54 0.23 4.21
C SER A 20 5.26 -1.08 3.97
N ARG A 21 5.36 -1.90 5.03
CA ARG A 21 5.99 -3.21 4.92
C ARG A 21 5.25 -4.14 3.98
N ALA A 22 3.92 -4.08 3.98
CA ALA A 22 3.09 -4.85 3.05
C ALA A 22 3.38 -4.48 1.59
N ILE A 23 3.44 -3.18 1.25
CA ILE A 23 3.75 -2.72 -0.11
C ILE A 23 5.15 -3.19 -0.53
N GLU A 24 6.15 -3.01 0.33
CA GLU A 24 7.53 -3.40 0.05
C GLU A 24 7.65 -4.91 -0.22
N LEU A 25 7.02 -5.75 0.61
CA LEU A 25 7.02 -7.19 0.41
C LEU A 25 6.25 -7.59 -0.83
N TYR A 26 5.08 -6.99 -1.07
CA TYR A 26 4.23 -7.31 -2.22
C TYR A 26 4.92 -7.01 -3.55
N LEU A 27 5.67 -5.89 -3.61
CA LEU A 27 6.34 -5.43 -4.83
C LEU A 27 7.81 -5.84 -4.95
N LYS A 28 8.38 -6.53 -3.94
CA LYS A 28 9.82 -6.86 -3.85
C LYS A 28 10.41 -7.48 -5.13
N HIS A 29 9.65 -8.34 -5.80
CA HIS A 29 10.08 -9.06 -7.00
C HIS A 29 9.29 -8.70 -8.24
N TYR A 30 8.49 -7.63 -8.19
CA TYR A 30 7.62 -7.23 -9.29
C TYR A 30 8.42 -7.04 -10.60
N PRO A 31 7.96 -7.59 -11.75
CA PRO A 31 6.64 -8.17 -12.05
C PRO A 31 6.42 -9.61 -11.54
N GLY A 32 7.43 -10.23 -10.94
CA GLY A 32 7.30 -11.50 -10.23
C GLY A 32 6.50 -11.38 -8.93
N LYS A 33 6.15 -12.53 -8.36
CA LYS A 33 5.40 -12.62 -7.10
C LYS A 33 6.36 -12.77 -5.91
N ASN A 34 5.88 -12.40 -4.74
CA ASN A 34 6.58 -12.63 -3.47
C ASN A 34 5.63 -13.24 -2.42
N ASP A 35 4.79 -14.18 -2.85
CA ASP A 35 3.64 -14.62 -2.04
C ASP A 35 4.06 -15.38 -0.78
N GLU A 36 5.08 -16.24 -0.88
CA GLU A 36 5.57 -17.04 0.24
C GLU A 36 6.16 -16.17 1.36
N GLU A 37 7.02 -15.20 1.04
CA GLU A 37 7.58 -14.29 2.03
C GLU A 37 6.50 -13.38 2.63
N PHE A 38 5.56 -12.91 1.80
CA PHE A 38 4.45 -12.08 2.25
C PHE A 38 3.56 -12.85 3.24
N ASP A 39 3.14 -14.07 2.90
CA ASP A 39 2.25 -14.88 3.73
C ASP A 39 2.96 -15.36 5.00
N SER A 40 4.27 -15.63 4.93
CA SER A 40 5.10 -15.93 6.11
C SER A 40 5.21 -14.74 7.07
N HIS A 41 5.28 -13.51 6.55
CA HIS A 41 5.40 -12.30 7.36
C HIS A 41 4.09 -11.92 8.06
N PHE A 42 2.97 -11.91 7.35
CA PHE A 42 1.68 -11.49 7.90
C PHE A 42 0.86 -12.64 8.50
N GLY A 43 1.19 -13.88 8.18
CA GLY A 43 0.40 -15.05 8.57
C GLY A 43 -0.93 -15.16 7.81
N SER A 44 -1.52 -16.35 7.83
CA SER A 44 -2.70 -16.67 7.01
C SER A 44 -3.97 -15.87 7.35
N ALA A 45 -4.07 -15.35 8.57
CA ALA A 45 -5.21 -14.54 9.00
C ALA A 45 -5.15 -13.09 8.49
N ILE A 46 -3.97 -12.46 8.51
CA ILE A 46 -3.80 -11.04 8.17
C ILE A 46 -3.38 -10.84 6.71
N ALA A 47 -2.64 -11.79 6.12
CA ALA A 47 -2.14 -11.66 4.75
C ALA A 47 -3.22 -11.31 3.70
N PRO A 48 -4.42 -11.91 3.71
CA PRO A 48 -5.47 -11.53 2.77
C PRO A 48 -5.93 -10.07 2.93
N ILE A 49 -6.01 -9.58 4.17
CA ILE A 49 -6.43 -8.21 4.50
C ILE A 49 -5.34 -7.23 4.05
N ALA A 50 -4.08 -7.50 4.37
CA ALA A 50 -2.94 -6.69 3.96
C ALA A 50 -2.84 -6.59 2.43
N ARG A 51 -3.03 -7.71 1.70
CA ARG A 51 -3.05 -7.70 0.22
C ARG A 51 -4.18 -6.85 -0.34
N ALA A 52 -5.37 -6.89 0.26
CA ALA A 52 -6.49 -6.07 -0.17
C ALA A 52 -6.18 -4.57 0.00
N GLN A 53 -5.57 -4.19 1.12
CA GLN A 53 -5.14 -2.79 1.35
C GLN A 53 -4.04 -2.35 0.38
N VAL A 54 -3.01 -3.18 0.16
CA VAL A 54 -1.96 -2.90 -0.83
C VAL A 54 -2.58 -2.66 -2.21
N ARG A 55 -3.48 -3.55 -2.66
CA ARG A 55 -4.14 -3.39 -3.97
C ARG A 55 -4.95 -2.11 -4.06
N ALA A 56 -5.68 -1.75 -3.01
CA ALA A 56 -6.44 -0.49 -2.98
C ALA A 56 -5.52 0.73 -3.15
N ILE A 57 -4.33 0.72 -2.53
CA ILE A 57 -3.33 1.80 -2.67
C ILE A 57 -2.73 1.82 -4.07
N LEU A 58 -2.38 0.66 -4.63
CA LEU A 58 -1.86 0.57 -6.00
C LEU A 58 -2.90 1.04 -7.03
N ASP A 59 -4.17 0.68 -6.84
CA ASP A 59 -5.27 1.18 -7.68
C ASP A 59 -5.43 2.70 -7.57
N GLN A 60 -5.16 3.30 -6.41
CA GLN A 60 -5.15 4.76 -6.27
C GLN A 60 -3.98 5.39 -7.02
N ALA A 61 -2.79 4.79 -6.95
CA ALA A 61 -1.63 5.24 -7.71
C ALA A 61 -1.87 5.19 -9.22
N MET A 62 -2.51 4.13 -9.71
CA MET A 62 -2.86 3.98 -11.13
C MET A 62 -3.95 4.95 -11.61
N ARG A 63 -4.71 5.57 -10.69
CA ARG A 63 -5.70 6.62 -10.99
C ARG A 63 -5.11 8.03 -10.93
N VAL A 64 -3.82 8.19 -10.63
CA VAL A 64 -3.20 9.51 -10.68
C VAL A 64 -3.10 9.96 -12.13
N GLU A 65 -3.77 11.05 -12.46
CA GLU A 65 -3.69 11.66 -13.78
C GLU A 65 -2.38 12.44 -13.90
N VAL A 66 -1.48 11.92 -14.73
CA VAL A 66 -0.24 12.60 -15.10
C VAL A 66 -0.47 13.30 -16.44
N ASP A 67 -0.30 14.63 -16.47
CA ASP A 67 -0.14 15.35 -17.73
C ASP A 67 1.21 14.99 -18.34
N TRP A 68 1.17 14.23 -19.43
CA TRP A 68 2.35 13.74 -20.13
C TRP A 68 2.96 14.77 -21.09
N THR A 69 2.31 15.92 -21.30
CA THR A 69 2.77 16.94 -22.23
C THR A 69 4.16 17.44 -21.83
N GLY A 70 5.17 17.07 -22.62
CA GLY A 70 6.56 17.43 -22.35
C GLY A 70 7.21 16.73 -21.15
N ARG A 71 6.65 15.62 -20.65
CA ARG A 71 7.21 14.86 -19.54
C ARG A 71 7.79 13.51 -19.96
N THR A 72 8.89 13.14 -19.31
CA THR A 72 9.49 11.80 -19.36
C THR A 72 8.76 10.84 -18.42
N LEU A 73 8.98 9.53 -18.62
CA LEU A 73 8.47 8.49 -17.74
C LEU A 73 8.94 8.66 -16.28
N VAL A 74 10.18 9.13 -16.10
CA VAL A 74 10.75 9.43 -14.78
C VAL A 74 9.99 10.56 -14.10
N GLU A 75 9.74 11.66 -14.81
CA GLU A 75 8.98 12.80 -14.28
C GLU A 75 7.53 12.42 -13.96
N GLY A 76 6.90 11.58 -14.79
CA GLY A 76 5.59 11.01 -14.48
C GLY A 76 5.60 10.17 -13.20
N GLY A 77 6.63 9.36 -12.99
CA GLY A 77 6.82 8.59 -11.76
C GLY A 77 6.99 9.47 -10.51
N GLU A 78 7.72 10.59 -10.61
CA GLU A 78 7.86 11.55 -9.50
C GLU A 78 6.53 12.21 -9.11
N VAL A 79 5.68 12.51 -10.09
CA VAL A 79 4.35 13.09 -9.86
C VAL A 79 3.49 12.11 -9.05
N VAL A 80 3.46 10.84 -9.47
CA VAL A 80 2.72 9.79 -8.74
C VAL A 80 3.26 9.64 -7.32
N LYS A 81 4.59 9.59 -7.13
CA LYS A 81 5.19 9.50 -5.80
C LYS A 81 4.82 10.68 -4.91
N SER A 82 4.79 11.90 -5.45
CA SER A 82 4.38 13.07 -4.67
C SER A 82 2.92 12.96 -4.23
N VAL A 83 2.01 12.66 -5.17
CA VAL A 83 0.59 12.52 -4.87
C VAL A 83 0.32 11.41 -3.85
N MET A 84 1.01 10.28 -3.98
CA MET A 84 0.84 9.15 -3.05
C MET A 84 1.38 9.46 -1.65
N ARG A 85 2.49 10.19 -1.54
CA ARG A 85 3.03 10.67 -0.26
C ARG A 85 2.11 11.67 0.43
N ASP A 86 1.46 12.54 -0.33
CA ASP A 86 0.51 13.51 0.23
C ASP A 86 -0.80 12.82 0.71
N ARG A 87 -1.24 11.78 0.00
CA ARG A 87 -2.45 11.00 0.33
C ARG A 87 -2.23 9.99 1.46
N HIS A 88 -1.04 9.43 1.56
CA HIS A 88 -0.68 8.39 2.52
C HIS A 88 0.59 8.79 3.30
N PRO A 89 0.50 9.79 4.21
CA PRO A 89 1.64 10.26 5.00
C PRO A 89 2.24 9.19 5.92
N GLU A 90 1.51 8.12 6.19
CA GLU A 90 1.95 6.94 6.93
C GLU A 90 2.92 6.03 6.15
N LEU A 91 3.01 6.19 4.82
CA LEU A 91 3.87 5.36 3.99
C LEU A 91 5.35 5.73 4.13
N SER A 92 6.18 4.71 4.28
CA SER A 92 7.63 4.85 4.26
C SER A 92 8.10 5.40 2.90
N PRO A 93 9.22 6.13 2.87
CA PRO A 93 9.83 6.56 1.61
C PRO A 93 10.12 5.39 0.65
N GLN A 94 10.42 4.21 1.19
CA GLN A 94 10.71 3.01 0.40
C GLN A 94 9.43 2.39 -0.21
N ALA A 95 8.32 2.39 0.51
CA ALA A 95 7.02 2.00 -0.02
C ALA A 95 6.58 2.93 -1.16
N ILE A 96 6.73 4.25 -0.98
CA ILE A 96 6.46 5.25 -2.03
C ILE A 96 7.36 5.02 -3.27
N ALA A 97 8.65 4.74 -3.07
CA ALA A 97 9.55 4.41 -4.17
C ALA A 97 9.10 3.15 -4.94
N SER A 98 8.69 2.10 -4.22
CA SER A 98 8.16 0.87 -4.80
C SER A 98 6.90 1.13 -5.64
N ILE A 99 5.99 1.98 -5.18
CA ILE A 99 4.79 2.39 -5.92
C ILE A 99 5.19 3.11 -7.23
N GLY A 100 6.15 4.03 -7.18
CA GLY A 100 6.64 4.73 -8.37
C GLY A 100 7.24 3.77 -9.41
N HIS A 101 8.03 2.79 -8.98
CA HIS A 101 8.57 1.75 -9.87
C HIS A 101 7.49 0.87 -10.47
N TYR A 102 6.49 0.48 -9.67
CA TYR A 102 5.33 -0.27 -10.15
C TYR A 102 4.56 0.50 -11.23
N TYR A 103 4.23 1.77 -10.98
CA TYR A 103 3.51 2.62 -11.94
C TYR A 103 4.29 2.76 -13.26
N THR A 104 5.57 3.13 -13.17
CA THR A 104 6.40 3.36 -14.37
C THR A 104 6.66 2.08 -15.16
N TYR A 105 6.75 0.92 -14.52
CA TYR A 105 6.82 -0.36 -15.21
C TYR A 105 5.56 -0.63 -16.04
N LEU A 106 4.36 -0.34 -15.50
CA LEU A 106 3.09 -0.56 -16.20
C LEU A 106 2.83 0.43 -17.34
N MET A 107 3.44 1.60 -17.31
CA MET A 107 3.30 2.63 -18.35
C MET A 107 4.31 2.48 -19.50
N ARG A 108 5.23 1.51 -19.42
CA ARG A 108 6.24 1.23 -20.44
C ARG A 108 5.71 0.30 -21.52
#